data_AF-A0A7U1BF38-F1
#
_entry.id   AF-A0A7U1BF38-F1
#
_cell.length_a   1.000
_cell.length_b   1.000
_cell.length_c   1.000
_cell.angle_alpha   90.00
_cell.angle_beta   90.00
_cell.angle_gamma   90.00
#
_symmetry.space_group_name_H-M   'P 1'
#
loop_
_entity.id
_entity.type
_entity.pdbx_description
1 polymer ?
#
loop_
_entity_poly.entity_id
_entity_poly.type
_entity_poly.pdbx_seq_one_letter_code
_entity_poly.pdbx_strand_id
1 'polypeptide(L)' 'IDPYYLIGFLDAEGCFNVVVNRNREMPTGLQVIPSFQIFLHIKDRALLERIQRSLGEVFINMVSIAIIL' A
#
# COMPACT_ATOMS: atom_id res chain seq x y z
N ILE A 1 8.14 -12.86 -7.10
CA ILE A 1 9.02 -11.90 -7.83
C ILE A 1 10.42 -12.05 -7.25
N ASP A 2 11.50 -11.79 -8.00
CA ASP A 2 12.84 -11.79 -7.39
C ASP A 2 12.87 -10.79 -6.21
N PRO A 3 13.30 -11.20 -5.00
CA PRO A 3 13.23 -10.33 -3.82
C PRO A 3 14.02 -9.01 -3.98
N TYR A 4 15.16 -9.01 -4.66
CA TYR A 4 15.96 -7.80 -4.84
C TYR A 4 15.33 -6.84 -5.84
N TYR A 5 14.73 -7.37 -6.91
CA TYR A 5 13.91 -6.57 -7.81
C TYR A 5 12.73 -5.94 -7.07
N LEU A 6 12.04 -6.72 -6.22
CA LEU A 6 10.92 -6.21 -5.45
C LEU A 6 11.36 -5.07 -4.53
N ILE A 7 12.45 -5.25 -3.76
CA ILE A 7 12.97 -4.21 -2.87
C ILE A 7 13.30 -2.93 -3.65
N GLY A 8 14.06 -3.02 -4.75
CA GLY A 8 14.40 -1.84 -5.55
C GLY A 8 13.18 -1.16 -6.17
N PHE A 9 12.14 -1.94 -6.49
CA PHE A 9 10.87 -1.39 -6.95
C PHE A 9 10.10 -0.66 -5.84
N LEU A 10 10.07 -1.23 -4.62
CA LEU A 10 9.45 -0.59 -3.46
C LEU A 10 10.17 0.70 -3.05
N ASP A 11 11.49 0.77 -3.22
CA ASP A 11 12.25 2.00 -2.96
C ASP A 11 11.92 3.12 -3.96
N ALA A 12 11.52 2.77 -5.19
CA ALA A 12 11.18 3.73 -6.23
C ALA A 12 9.71 4.18 -6.19
N GLU A 13 8.78 3.24 -6.03
CA GLU A 13 7.32 3.46 -6.18
C GLU A 13 6.53 3.29 -4.87
N GLY A 14 7.19 2.83 -3.81
CA GLY A 14 6.60 2.62 -2.50
C GLY A 14 6.57 3.90 -1.66
N CYS A 15 5.50 4.05 -0.89
CA CYS A 15 5.28 5.19 -0.02
C CYS A 15 4.76 4.73 1.34
N PHE A 16 5.53 4.98 2.40
CA PHE A 16 5.02 4.90 3.77
C PHE A 16 4.36 6.22 4.13
N ASN A 17 3.09 6.17 4.52
CA ASN A 17 2.34 7.34 4.95
C ASN A 17 1.51 7.04 6.20
N VAL A 18 1.13 8.11 6.89
CA VAL A 18 0.24 8.03 8.06
C VAL A 18 -0.92 8.97 7.81
N VAL A 19 -2.12 8.40 7.73
CA VAL A 19 -3.36 9.16 7.58
C VAL A 19 -3.96 9.41 8.95
N VAL A 20 -4.31 10.66 9.25
CA VAL A 20 -4.99 11.03 10.49
C VAL A 20 -6.38 11.54 10.16
N ASN A 21 -7.39 10.77 10.53
CA ASN A 21 -8.80 11.08 10.28
C ASN A 21 -9.51 11.47 11.58
N ARG A 22 -10.50 12.34 11.49
CA ARG A 22 -11.44 12.55 12.61
C ARG A 22 -12.36 11.35 12.71
N ASN A 23 -12.40 10.72 13.87
CA ASN A 23 -13.29 9.60 14.14
C ASN A 23 -13.86 9.73 15.56
N ARG A 24 -15.17 9.95 15.66
CA ARG A 24 -15.88 10.16 16.93
C ARG A 24 -15.98 8.89 17.78
N GLU A 25 -15.75 7.72 17.20
CA GLU A 25 -15.73 6.44 17.91
C GLU A 25 -14.42 6.23 18.69
N MET A 26 -13.36 6.94 18.31
CA MET A 26 -12.08 6.88 19.02
C MET A 26 -12.12 7.78 20.26
N PRO A 27 -11.58 7.34 21.42
CA PRO A 27 -11.54 8.15 22.64
C PRO A 27 -10.88 9.52 22.47
N THR A 28 -9.91 9.61 21.56
CA THR A 28 -9.18 10.84 21.21
C THR A 28 -9.88 11.70 20.15
N GLY A 29 -10.98 11.21 19.57
CA GLY A 29 -11.63 11.82 18.40
C GLY A 29 -10.83 11.69 17.09
N LEU A 30 -9.70 10.99 17.10
CA LEU A 30 -8.78 10.82 15.98
C LEU A 30 -8.46 9.35 15.74
N GLN A 31 -8.43 8.97 14.47
CA GLN A 31 -7.95 7.67 14.01
C GLN A 31 -6.65 7.88 13.23
N VAL A 32 -5.61 7.16 13.64
CA VAL A 32 -4.31 7.15 12.96
C VAL A 32 -4.22 5.84 12.18
N ILE A 33 -3.97 5.95 10.87
CA ILE A 33 -3.93 4.82 9.94
C ILE A 33 -2.57 4.85 9.24
N PRO A 34 -1.56 4.13 9.76
CA PRO A 34 -0.33 3.93 9.02
C PRO A 34 -0.60 3.03 7.82
N SER A 35 -0.05 3.38 6.67
CA SER A 35 -0.11 2.54 5.49
C SER A 35 1.17 2.58 4.66
N PHE A 36 1.39 1.50 3.93
CA PHE A 36 2.36 1.43 2.84
C PHE A 36 1.59 1.32 1.53
N GLN A 37 1.90 2.17 0.57
CA GLN A 37 1.19 2.25 -0.70
C GLN A 37 2.15 2.18 -1.89
N ILE A 38 1.76 1.46 -2.93
CA ILE A 38 2.46 1.46 -4.22
C ILE A 38 1.50 2.06 -5.25
N PHE A 39 1.90 3.14 -5.89
CA PHE A 39 1.11 3.82 -6.91
C PHE A 39 1.61 3.44 -8.29
N LEU A 40 0.75 2.91 -9.16
CA LEU A 40 1.12 2.64 -10.55
C LEU A 40 0.03 3.09 -11.51
N HIS A 41 0.41 3.29 -12.76
CA HIS A 41 -0.55 3.55 -13.82
C HIS A 41 -1.45 2.30 -14.03
N ILE A 42 -2.73 2.51 -14.39
CA ILE A 42 -3.71 1.42 -14.56
C ILE A 42 -3.29 0.34 -15.57
N LYS A 43 -2.42 0.70 -16.53
CA LYS A 43 -1.84 -0.22 -17.52
C LYS A 43 -0.95 -1.30 -16.86
N ASP A 44 -0.36 -0.98 -15.71
CA ASP A 44 0.56 -1.84 -14.97
C ASP A 44 -0.14 -2.63 -13.85
N ARG A 45 -1.48 -2.70 -13.89
CA ARG A 45 -2.27 -3.47 -12.91
C ARG A 45 -1.81 -4.93 -12.80
N ALA A 46 -1.42 -5.56 -13.91
CA ALA A 46 -0.92 -6.93 -13.89
C ALA A 46 0.38 -7.07 -13.06
N LEU A 47 1.22 -6.02 -13.02
CA LEU A 47 2.39 -5.97 -12.15
C LEU A 47 1.99 -5.84 -10.69
N LEU A 48 1.02 -4.97 -10.36
CA LEU A 48 0.47 -4.88 -9.00
C LEU A 48 -0.05 -6.24 -8.52
N GLU A 49 -0.85 -6.95 -9.32
CA GLU A 49 -1.37 -8.27 -8.94
C GLU A 49 -0.26 -9.31 -8.71
N ARG A 50 0.86 -9.22 -9.45
CA ARG A 50 2.04 -10.07 -9.23
C ARG A 50 2.79 -9.72 -7.94
N ILE A 51 2.89 -8.42 -7.63
CA ILE A 51 3.52 -7.93 -6.39
C ILE A 51 2.67 -8.35 -5.19
N GLN A 52 1.36 -8.19 -5.25
CA GLN A 52 0.42 -8.64 -4.22
C GLN A 52 0.62 -10.12 -3.90
N ARG A 53 0.62 -11.00 -4.90
CA ARG A 53 0.87 -12.45 -4.69
C ARG A 53 2.24 -12.73 -4.06
N SER A 54 3.23 -11.87 -4.29
CA SER A 54 4.56 -12.01 -3.70
C SER A 54 4.61 -11.55 -2.23
N LEU A 55 3.70 -10.65 -1.84
CA LEU A 55 3.63 -10.06 -0.49
C LEU A 55 2.58 -10.74 0.42
N GLY A 56 1.63 -11.50 -0.14
CA GLY A 56 0.61 -12.23 0.62
C GLY A 56 -0.77 -11.55 0.59
N GLU A 57 -1.47 -11.53 1.73
CA GLU A 57 -2.80 -10.92 1.85
C GLU A 57 -2.71 -9.39 1.90
N VAL A 58 -2.73 -8.77 0.72
CA VAL A 58 -2.68 -7.31 0.56
C VAL A 58 -3.90 -6.82 -0.20
N PHE A 59 -4.44 -5.64 0.13
CA PHE A 59 -5.58 -5.07 -0.57
C PHE A 59 -5.13 -4.31 -1.83
N ILE A 60 -5.76 -4.61 -2.98
CA ILE A 60 -5.61 -3.86 -4.23
C ILE A 60 -6.81 -2.93 -4.40
N ASN A 61 -6.53 -1.64 -4.57
CA ASN A 61 -7.46 -0.66 -5.12
C ASN A 61 -7.19 -0.43 -6.61
N MET A 62 -8.09 0.26 -7.31
CA MET A 62 -8.10 0.37 -8.79
C MET A 62 -6.78 0.87 -9.42
N VAL A 63 -5.94 1.58 -8.67
CA VAL A 63 -4.66 2.18 -9.11
C VAL A 63 -3.50 2.00 -8.12
N SER A 64 -3.73 1.36 -6.96
CA SER A 64 -2.68 1.23 -5.93
C SER A 64 -2.87 -0.02 -5.08
N ILE A 65 -1.75 -0.57 -4.59
CA ILE A 65 -1.76 -1.52 -3.47
C ILE A 65 -1.66 -0.70 -2.20
N ALA A 66 -2.49 -1.00 -1.20
CA ALA A 66 -2.39 -0.43 0.13
C ALA A 66 -2.26 -1.54 1.17
N ILE A 67 -1.20 -1.48 1.96
CA ILE A 67 -1.00 -2.30 3.16
C ILE A 67 -1.30 -1.38 4.33
N ILE A 68 -2.32 -1.70 5.12
CA ILE A 68 -2.56 -1.02 6.39
C ILE A 68 -1.71 -1.75 7.42
N LEU A 69 -0.83 -1.02 8.09
CA LEU A 69 0.16 -1.54 9.04
C LEU A 69 -0.41 -1.60 10.47
#